data_AF-A0A7Y2UBT9-F1
#
_entry.id   AF-A0A7Y2UBT9-F1
#
_cell.length_a   1.000
_cell.length_b   1.000
_cell.length_c   1.000
_cell.angle_alpha   90.00
_cell.angle_beta   90.00
_cell.angle_gamma   90.00
#
_symmetry.space_group_name_H-M   'P 1'
#
loop_
_entity.id
_entity.type
_entity.pdbx_description
1 polymer ?
#
loop_
_entity_poly.entity_id
_entity_poly.type
_entity_poly.pdbx_seq_one_letter_code
_entity_poly.pdbx_strand_id
1 'polypeptide(L)' 'MKILVTGSAGHLGEALVRTLREAGRQVIGLDVKESRFTSVVGSVDDRAVVRQCMDGVDTVY' A
#
# COMPACT_ATOMS: atom_id res chain seq x y z
N MET A 1 9.12 -3.46 10.30
CA MET A 1 8.30 -2.26 10.06
C MET A 1 7.39 -2.54 8.88
N LYS A 2 6.08 -2.56 9.14
CA LYS A 2 5.03 -2.81 8.15
C LYS A 2 4.48 -1.47 7.68
N ILE A 3 4.47 -1.28 6.36
CA ILE A 3 4.15 -0.01 5.71
C ILE A 3 2.95 -0.20 4.80
N LEU A 4 1.99 0.73 4.87
CA LEU A 4 0.91 0.86 3.91
C LEU A 4 1.25 1.97 2.91
N VAL A 5 1.20 1.68 1.62
CA VAL A 5 1.33 2.68 0.55
C VAL A 5 -0.01 2.79 -0.16
N THR A 6 -0.66 3.93 -0.03
CA THR A 6 -1.88 4.26 -0.77
C THR A 6 -1.54 4.78 -2.16
N GLY A 7 -2.43 4.59 -3.15
CA GLY A 7 -2.15 4.96 -4.53
C GLY A 7 -1.01 4.15 -5.15
N SER A 8 -0.85 2.87 -4.75
CA SER A 8 0.29 2.03 -5.11
C SER A 8 0.42 1.71 -6.60
N ALA A 9 -0.64 1.91 -7.39
CA ALA A 9 -0.61 1.74 -8.85
C ALA A 9 -0.23 3.04 -9.59
N GLY A 10 -0.12 4.17 -8.87
CA GLY A 10 0.38 5.43 -9.43
C GLY A 10 1.91 5.46 -9.56
N HIS A 11 2.44 6.36 -10.38
CA HIS A 11 3.89 6.48 -10.62
C HIS A 11 4.73 6.61 -9.34
N LEU A 12 4.30 7.47 -8.41
CA LEU A 12 5.00 7.67 -7.14
C LEU A 12 4.79 6.47 -6.19
N GLY A 13 3.57 5.95 -6.10
CA GLY A 13 3.25 4.81 -5.25
C GLY A 13 4.03 3.56 -5.65
N GLU A 14 4.13 3.27 -6.95
CA GLU A 14 4.96 2.20 -7.48
C GLU A 14 6.43 2.40 -7.10
N ALA A 15 6.98 3.59 -7.34
CA ALA A 15 8.38 3.89 -7.00
C ALA A 15 8.65 3.67 -5.50
N LEU A 16 7.75 4.14 -4.63
CA LEU A 16 7.80 3.90 -3.19
C LEU A 16 7.76 2.41 -2.84
N VAL A 17 6.80 1.66 -3.38
CA VAL A 17 6.66 0.21 -3.11
C VAL A 17 7.94 -0.52 -3.51
N ARG A 18 8.51 -0.22 -4.68
CA ARG A 18 9.76 -0.83 -5.16
C ARG A 18 10.92 -0.51 -4.24
N THR A 19 11.17 0.77 -3.96
CA THR A 19 12.29 1.20 -3.12
C THR A 19 12.19 0.66 -1.68
N LEU A 20 10.99 0.67 -1.09
CA LEU A 20 10.78 0.16 0.27
C LEU A 20 10.96 -1.37 0.35
N ARG A 21 10.50 -2.11 -0.66
CA ARG A 21 10.72 -3.57 -0.75
C ARG A 21 12.19 -3.90 -0.97
N GLU A 22 12.89 -3.17 -1.85
CA GLU A 22 14.34 -3.31 -2.07
C GLU A 22 15.13 -3.03 -0.77
N ALA A 23 14.65 -2.13 0.09
CA ALA A 23 15.18 -1.88 1.42
C ALA A 23 14.77 -2.92 2.49
N GLY A 24 14.12 -4.02 2.10
CA GLY A 24 13.72 -5.11 3.00
C GLY A 24 12.52 -4.77 3.91
N ARG A 25 11.71 -3.76 3.56
CA ARG A 25 10.50 -3.42 4.33
C ARG A 25 9.31 -4.26 3.88
N GLN A 26 8.41 -4.55 4.82
CA GLN A 26 7.14 -5.19 4.51
C GLN A 26 6.15 -4.12 4.03
N VAL A 27 5.70 -4.21 2.78
CA VAL A 27 4.86 -3.20 2.14
C VAL A 27 3.55 -3.80 1.65
N ILE A 28 2.42 -3.20 2.08
CA ILE A 28 1.08 -3.43 1.53
C ILE A 28 0.76 -2.24 0.61
N GLY A 29 0.43 -2.52 -0.66
CA GLY A 29 -0.10 -1.51 -1.57
C GLY A 29 -1.64 -1.51 -1.56
N LEU A 30 -2.25 -0.33 -1.44
CA LEU A 30 -3.70 -0.11 -1.59
C LEU A 30 -3.96 0.83 -2.75
N ASP A 31 -4.78 0.40 -3.71
CA ASP A 31 -5.20 1.23 -4.83
C ASP A 31 -6.55 0.77 -5.38
N VAL A 32 -7.30 1.67 -6.00
CA VAL A 32 -8.55 1.34 -6.71
C VAL A 32 -8.28 0.58 -8.02
N LYS A 33 -7.04 0.63 -8.53
CA LYS A 33 -6.59 -0.08 -9.72
C LYS A 33 -5.73 -1.30 -9.36
N GLU A 34 -5.97 -2.40 -10.05
CA GLU A 34 -5.09 -3.57 -10.00
C GLU A 34 -3.74 -3.26 -10.65
N SER A 35 -2.66 -3.73 -10.05
CA SER A 35 -1.30 -3.62 -10.57
C SER A 35 -0.39 -4.65 -9.90
N ARG A 36 0.86 -4.80 -10.40
CA ARG A 36 1.88 -5.66 -9.75
C ARG A 36 2.28 -5.19 -8.34
N PHE A 37 1.93 -3.95 -7.98
CA PHE A 37 2.31 -3.33 -6.72
C PHE A 37 1.12 -3.14 -5.77
N THR A 38 -0.10 -3.43 -6.24
CA THR A 38 -1.32 -3.40 -5.44
C THR A 38 -1.50 -4.74 -4.72
N SER A 39 -1.53 -4.71 -3.39
CA SER A 39 -1.80 -5.89 -2.55
C SER A 39 -3.28 -6.04 -2.21
N VAL A 40 -3.98 -4.91 -2.09
CA VAL A 40 -5.43 -4.83 -1.85
C VAL A 40 -6.00 -3.87 -2.88
N VAL A 41 -6.92 -4.36 -3.71
CA VAL A 41 -7.71 -3.51 -4.61
C VAL A 41 -8.90 -2.96 -3.82
N GLY A 42 -8.98 -1.65 -3.66
CA GLY A 42 -10.00 -1.00 -2.85
C GLY A 42 -9.75 0.50 -2.73
N SER A 43 -10.70 1.20 -2.12
CA SER A 43 -10.65 2.65 -1.98
C SER A 43 -10.37 3.07 -0.54
N VAL A 44 -9.70 4.20 -0.38
CA VAL A 44 -9.41 4.81 0.93
C VAL A 44 -10.63 5.46 1.58
N ASP A 45 -11.71 5.66 0.83
CA ASP A 45 -13.01 6.11 1.36
C ASP A 45 -13.85 4.96 1.95
N ASP A 46 -13.49 3.70 1.68
CA ASP A 46 -14.10 2.54 2.30
C ASP A 46 -13.44 2.26 3.66
N ARG A 47 -14.19 2.56 4.73
CA ARG A 47 -13.74 2.36 6.11
C ARG A 47 -13.38 0.91 6.43
N ALA A 48 -14.07 -0.07 5.86
CA ALA A 48 -13.78 -1.48 6.11
C ALA A 48 -12.45 -1.89 5.49
N VAL A 49 -12.20 -1.45 4.24
CA VAL A 49 -10.92 -1.66 3.54
C VAL A 49 -9.78 -1.00 4.31
N VAL A 50 -9.94 0.27 4.71
CA VAL A 50 -8.91 0.97 5.50
C VAL A 50 -8.63 0.23 6.81
N ARG A 51 -9.67 -0.21 7.52
CA ARG A 51 -9.51 -0.94 8.79
C ARG A 51 -8.72 -2.25 8.60
N GLN A 52 -8.97 -2.98 7.51
CA GLN A 52 -8.21 -4.18 7.16
C GLN A 52 -6.75 -3.85 6.82
N CYS A 53 -6.50 -2.81 6.02
CA CYS A 53 -5.16 -2.44 5.59
C CYS A 53 -4.28 -1.90 6.72
N MET A 54 -4.88 -1.25 7.73
CA MET A 54 -4.18 -0.64 8.86
C MET A 54 -3.69 -1.65 9.92
N ASP A 55 -4.12 -2.92 9.86
CA ASP A 55 -3.76 -3.92 10.87
C ASP A 55 -2.23 -4.08 11.00
N GLY A 56 -1.68 -3.76 12.17
CA GLY A 56 -0.24 -3.84 12.46
C GLY A 56 0.66 -2.94 11.60
N VAL A 57 0.13 -1.92 10.93
CA VAL A 57 0.91 -0.95 10.13
C VAL A 57 1.57 0.08 11.05
N ASP A 58 2.87 0.29 10.87
CA ASP A 58 3.67 1.27 11.62
C ASP A 58 3.69 2.64 10.92
N THR A 59 3.54 2.70 9.60
CA THR A 59 3.67 3.92 8.80
C THR A 59 2.80 3.85 7.54
N VAL A 60 2.19 4.98 7.16
CA VAL A 60 1.38 5.14 5.95
C VAL A 60 2.02 6.18 5.04
N TYR A 61 2.11 5.86 3.75
CA TYR A 61 2.50 6.77 2.67
C TYR A 61 1.36 6.94 1.66
#